data_AF-A0A0S1Y0E1-F1
#
_entry.id   AF-A0A0S1Y0E1-F1
#
_cell.length_a   1.000
_cell.length_b   1.000
_cell.length_c   1.000
_cell.angle_alpha   90.00
_cell.angle_beta   90.00
_cell.angle_gamma   90.00
#
_symmetry.space_group_name_H-M   'P 1'
#
loop_
_entity.id
_entity.type
_entity.pdbx_description
1 polymer ?
#
loop_
_entity_poly.entity_id
_entity_poly.type
_entity_poly.pdbx_seq_one_letter_code
_entity_poly.pdbx_strand_id
1 'polypeptide(L)'
;MKQSALVKAIANLKSHTAEIERGSAERQQPIPSTQNDEAKLASMAVQSHERQQQAISLLQSLAHGHREIEEGRVVPAADVFAEIETIDQQGVMIRCSDPK
;
A
#
# COMPACT_ATOMS: atom_id res chain seq x y z
N MET A 1 12.17 -24.63 5.45
CA MET A 1 10.75 -24.20 5.49
C MET A 1 10.07 -24.70 4.22
N LYS A 2 9.11 -25.64 4.31
CA LYS A 2 8.45 -26.27 3.15
C LYS A 2 7.29 -25.40 2.67
N GLN A 3 7.44 -24.68 1.55
CA GLN A 3 6.34 -24.03 0.80
C GLN A 3 5.78 -24.91 -0.34
N SER A 4 6.06 -26.22 -0.32
CA SER A 4 5.77 -27.13 -1.44
C SER A 4 4.30 -27.51 -1.62
N ALA A 5 3.38 -27.08 -0.74
CA ALA A 5 2.00 -27.56 -0.74
C ALA A 5 1.01 -26.73 -1.57
N LEU A 6 1.40 -25.56 -2.08
CA LEU A 6 0.47 -24.60 -2.71
C LEU A 6 0.88 -24.18 -4.12
N VAL A 7 1.49 -25.10 -4.84
CA VAL A 7 1.78 -24.96 -6.26
C VAL A 7 0.61 -25.57 -7.04
N LYS A 8 -0.44 -24.78 -7.31
CA LYS A 8 -1.56 -25.21 -8.17
C LYS A 8 -1.28 -24.73 -9.60
N ALA A 9 -1.24 -25.67 -10.55
CA ALA A 9 -1.04 -25.39 -11.97
C ALA A 9 -2.18 -24.53 -12.55
N ILE A 10 -1.89 -23.77 -13.62
CA ILE A 10 -2.86 -22.89 -14.32
C ILE A 10 -4.12 -23.64 -14.79
N ALA A 11 -4.03 -24.95 -15.06
CA ALA A 11 -5.18 -25.79 -15.40
C ALA A 11 -6.19 -25.96 -14.24
N ASN A 12 -5.71 -25.93 -12.99
CA ASN A 12 -6.54 -26.01 -11.79
C ASN A 12 -7.27 -24.67 -11.54
N LEU A 13 -6.60 -23.55 -11.83
CA LEU A 13 -7.20 -22.21 -11.80
C LEU A 13 -8.40 -22.05 -12.74
N LYS A 14 -8.38 -22.68 -13.92
CA LYS A 14 -9.49 -22.59 -14.88
C LYS A 14 -10.70 -23.45 -14.51
N SER A 15 -10.51 -24.52 -13.74
CA SER A 15 -11.57 -25.49 -13.42
C SER A 15 -12.15 -25.32 -12.01
N HIS A 16 -11.43 -24.65 -11.09
CA HIS A 16 -11.80 -24.52 -9.67
C HIS A 16 -11.65 -23.09 -9.13
N THR A 17 -11.95 -22.07 -9.94
CA THR A 17 -11.81 -20.64 -9.60
C THR A 17 -12.47 -20.26 -8.27
N ALA A 18 -13.71 -20.70 -8.06
CA ALA A 18 -14.50 -20.36 -6.86
C ALA A 18 -13.91 -20.91 -5.54
N GLU A 19 -13.20 -22.05 -5.61
CA GLU A 19 -12.55 -22.64 -4.43
C GLU A 19 -11.24 -21.89 -4.08
N ILE A 20 -10.52 -21.42 -5.11
CA ILE A 20 -9.29 -20.65 -4.95
C ILE A 20 -9.59 -19.24 -4.41
N GLU A 21 -10.66 -18.61 -4.88
CA GLU A 21 -11.14 -17.32 -4.35
C GLU A 21 -11.46 -17.41 -2.86
N ARG A 22 -12.17 -18.47 -2.44
CA ARG A 22 -12.51 -18.69 -1.03
C ARG A 22 -11.27 -18.92 -0.17
N GLY A 23 -10.35 -19.77 -0.63
CA GLY A 23 -9.08 -20.02 0.05
C GLY A 23 -8.14 -18.81 0.13
N SER A 24 -8.19 -17.92 -0.86
CA SER A 24 -7.42 -16.67 -0.91
C SER A 24 -7.93 -15.64 0.10
N ALA A 25 -9.26 -15.50 0.21
CA ALA A 25 -9.90 -14.63 1.19
C ALA A 25 -9.64 -15.10 2.64
N GLU A 26 -9.72 -16.41 2.90
CA GLU A 26 -9.52 -16.98 4.24
C GLU A 26 -8.07 -16.91 4.70
N ARG A 27 -7.10 -17.16 3.81
CA ARG A 27 -5.68 -17.22 4.20
C ARG A 27 -4.98 -15.87 4.21
N GLN A 28 -5.54 -14.86 3.53
CA GLN A 28 -4.93 -13.54 3.31
C GLN A 28 -3.48 -13.60 2.80
N GLN A 29 -3.10 -14.70 2.15
CA GLN A 29 -1.75 -14.96 1.65
C GLN A 29 -1.83 -15.23 0.14
N PRO A 30 -0.84 -14.76 -0.64
CA PRO A 30 -0.78 -15.07 -2.07
C PRO A 30 -0.66 -16.58 -2.31
N ILE A 31 -1.45 -17.09 -3.25
CA ILE A 31 -1.39 -18.48 -3.70
C ILE A 31 -0.58 -18.51 -4.99
N PRO A 32 0.66 -19.06 -4.97
CA PRO A 32 1.49 -19.11 -6.16
C PRO A 32 0.94 -20.12 -7.18
N SER A 33 1.11 -19.79 -8.44
CA SER A 33 0.77 -20.62 -9.60
C SER A 33 2.05 -20.89 -10.39
N THR A 34 2.24 -22.14 -10.76
CA THR A 34 3.44 -22.56 -11.50
C THR A 34 3.17 -22.83 -12.98
N GLN A 35 4.23 -22.64 -13.75
CA GLN A 35 4.34 -23.10 -15.13
C GLN A 35 5.71 -23.75 -15.29
N ASN A 36 5.76 -24.99 -15.80
CA ASN A 36 6.99 -25.80 -15.89
C ASN A 36 7.72 -25.90 -14.54
N ASP A 37 6.97 -26.20 -13.47
CA ASP A 37 7.48 -26.31 -12.09
C ASP A 37 8.08 -25.04 -11.47
N GLU A 38 7.99 -23.89 -12.15
CA GLU A 38 8.45 -22.60 -11.67
C GLU A 38 7.27 -21.69 -11.29
N ALA A 39 7.33 -21.04 -10.12
CA ALA A 39 6.30 -20.09 -9.68
C ALA A 39 6.42 -18.79 -10.46
N LYS A 40 5.40 -18.48 -11.29
CA LYS A 40 5.42 -17.29 -12.17
C LYS A 40 4.40 -16.23 -11.79
N LEU A 41 3.30 -16.63 -11.16
CA LEU A 41 2.18 -15.75 -10.82
C LEU A 41 1.70 -16.10 -9.42
N ALA A 42 1.07 -15.16 -8.72
CA ALA A 42 0.39 -15.43 -7.46
C ALA A 42 -0.97 -14.76 -7.45
N SER A 43 -2.00 -15.50 -7.05
CA SER A 43 -3.36 -14.99 -6.88
C SER A 43 -3.57 -14.60 -5.42
N MET A 44 -4.08 -13.40 -5.16
CA MET A 44 -4.43 -12.93 -3.82
C MET A 44 -5.70 -12.08 -3.87
N ALA A 45 -6.44 -11.98 -2.77
CA ALA A 45 -7.59 -11.10 -2.68
C ALA A 45 -7.17 -9.63 -2.89
N VAL A 46 -7.93 -8.87 -3.69
CA VAL A 46 -7.64 -7.46 -4.03
C VAL A 46 -7.47 -6.61 -2.78
N GLN A 47 -8.36 -6.76 -1.79
CA GLN A 47 -8.26 -6.04 -0.51
C GLN A 47 -6.94 -6.32 0.24
N SER A 48 -6.40 -7.53 0.14
CA SER A 48 -5.12 -7.88 0.77
C SER A 48 -3.95 -7.26 0.00
N HIS A 49 -4.02 -7.22 -1.33
CA HIS A 49 -3.05 -6.52 -2.17
C HIS A 49 -3.02 -5.01 -1.88
N GLU A 50 -4.19 -4.37 -1.80
CA GLU A 50 -4.30 -2.94 -1.49
C GLU A 50 -3.74 -2.61 -0.12
N ARG A 51 -4.07 -3.39 0.92
CA ARG A 51 -3.49 -3.21 2.26
C ARG A 51 -1.98 -3.38 2.26
N GLN A 52 -1.45 -4.36 1.53
CA GLN A 52 -0.01 -4.55 1.39
C GLN A 52 0.63 -3.35 0.68
N GLN A 53 0.01 -2.85 -0.39
CA GLN A 53 0.52 -1.70 -1.14
C GLN A 53 0.54 -0.44 -0.26
N GLN A 54 -0.50 -0.20 0.54
CA GLN A 54 -0.55 0.89 1.52
C GLN A 54 0.57 0.76 2.56
N ALA A 55 0.79 -0.42 3.11
CA ALA A 55 1.86 -0.66 4.06
C ALA A 55 3.25 -0.39 3.46
N ILE A 56 3.48 -0.82 2.21
CA ILE A 56 4.73 -0.54 1.49
C ILE A 56 4.89 0.97 1.28
N SER A 57 3.84 1.69 0.88
CA SER A 57 3.90 3.14 0.70
C SER A 57 4.28 3.85 2.01
N LEU A 58 3.71 3.44 3.14
CA LEU A 58 4.06 3.99 4.45
C LEU A 58 5.54 3.73 4.80
N LEU A 59 6.02 2.50 4.57
CA LEU A 59 7.43 2.16 4.80
C LEU A 59 8.37 2.97 3.90
N GLN A 60 8.00 3.21 2.65
CA GLN A 60 8.75 4.07 1.74
C GLN A 60 8.78 5.52 2.22
N SER A 61 7.65 6.06 2.69
CA SER A 61 7.61 7.41 3.28
C SER A 61 8.52 7.53 4.51
N LEU A 62 8.53 6.53 5.39
CA LEU A 62 9.42 6.51 6.57
C LEU A 62 10.90 6.42 6.16
N ALA A 63 11.23 5.56 5.20
CA ALA A 63 12.59 5.46 4.69
C ALA A 63 13.06 6.76 4.04
N HIS A 64 12.17 7.44 3.30
CA HIS A 64 12.45 8.74 2.72
C HIS A 64 12.68 9.80 3.79
N GLY A 65 11.78 9.92 4.76
CA GLY A 65 11.91 10.88 5.86
C GLY A 65 13.18 10.66 6.70
N HIS A 66 13.56 9.39 6.93
CA HIS A 66 14.82 9.10 7.62
C HIS A 66 16.03 9.62 6.83
N ARG A 67 16.07 9.38 5.51
CA ARG A 67 17.13 9.89 4.65
C ARG A 67 17.17 11.42 4.61
N GLU A 68 16.02 12.09 4.59
CA GLU A 68 15.95 13.56 4.64
C GLU A 68 16.57 14.11 5.92
N ILE A 69 16.34 13.45 7.06
CA ILE A 69 16.94 13.81 8.35
C ILE A 69 18.47 13.66 8.30
N GLU A 70 18.97 12.52 7.79
CA GLU A 70 20.42 12.27 7.65
C GLU A 70 21.10 13.31 6.74
N GLU A 71 20.41 13.72 5.67
CA GLU A 71 20.90 14.73 4.72
C GLU A 71 20.66 16.18 5.21
N GLY A 72 20.12 16.38 6.42
CA GLY A 72 19.89 17.68 7.03
C GLY A 72 18.74 18.49 6.42
N ARG A 73 17.89 17.87 5.59
CA ARG A 73 16.69 18.48 5.01
C ARG A 73 15.55 18.50 6.03
N VAL A 74 15.74 19.28 7.08
CA VAL A 74 14.77 19.41 8.19
C VAL A 74 14.35 20.87 8.34
N VAL A 75 13.11 21.08 8.78
CA VAL A 75 12.57 22.39 9.14
C VAL A 75 12.21 22.37 10.62
N PRO A 76 12.52 23.43 11.39
CA PRO A 76 12.07 23.54 12.78
C PRO A 76 10.55 23.43 12.87
N ALA A 77 10.07 22.69 13.87
CA ALA A 77 8.63 22.48 14.04
C ALA A 77 7.86 23.80 14.21
N ALA A 78 8.44 24.79 14.89
CA ALA A 78 7.83 26.11 15.08
C ALA A 78 7.53 26.81 13.76
N ASP A 79 8.43 26.70 12.77
CA ASP A 79 8.27 27.35 11.47
C ASP A 79 7.13 26.69 10.68
N VAL A 80 7.01 25.36 10.76
CA VAL A 80 5.90 24.60 10.13
C VAL A 80 4.54 25.00 10.72
N PHE A 81 4.43 25.11 12.05
CA PHE A 81 3.17 25.52 12.68
C PHE A 81 2.79 26.97 12.32
N ALA A 82 3.77 27.88 12.29
CA ALA A 82 3.54 29.26 11.86
C ALA A 82 3.06 29.34 10.41
N GLU A 83 3.60 28.49 9.52
CA GLU A 83 3.16 28.39 8.13
C GLU A 83 1.72 27.88 8.03
N ILE A 84 1.37 26.82 8.77
CA ILE A 84 0.00 26.28 8.81
C ILE A 84 -0.99 27.33 9.31
N GLU A 85 -0.67 28.04 10.40
CA GLU A 85 -1.51 29.12 10.93
C GLU A 85 -1.73 30.23 9.90
N THR A 86 -0.68 30.56 9.13
CA THR A 86 -0.77 31.55 8.05
C THR A 86 -1.70 31.07 6.93
N ILE A 87 -1.60 29.81 6.51
CA ILE A 87 -2.45 29.20 5.48
C ILE A 87 -3.92 29.19 5.93
N ASP A 88 -4.19 28.81 7.18
CA ASP A 88 -5.55 28.82 7.74
C ASP A 88 -6.14 30.24 7.76
N GLN A 89 -5.36 31.24 8.15
CA GLN A 89 -5.78 32.65 8.13
C GLN A 89 -6.06 33.16 6.71
N GLN A 90 -5.25 32.77 5.73
CA GLN A 90 -5.48 33.11 4.32
C GLN A 90 -6.74 32.44 3.76
N GLY A 91 -7.00 31.17 4.12
CA GLY A 91 -8.24 30.47 3.77
C GLY A 91 -9.49 31.11 4.38
N VAL A 92 -9.38 31.66 5.59
CA VAL A 92 -10.45 32.45 6.23
C VAL A 92 -10.65 33.79 5.52
N MET A 93 -9.57 34.48 5.14
CA MET A 93 -9.64 35.75 4.39
C MET A 93 -10.29 35.60 3.01
N ILE A 94 -10.00 34.51 2.29
CA ILE A 94 -10.62 34.22 0.98
C ILE A 94 -12.14 34.03 1.15
N ARG A 95 -12.59 33.28 2.17
CA ARG A 95 -14.03 33.07 2.43
C ARG A 95 -14.77 34.34 2.87
N CYS A 96 -14.08 35.28 3.50
CA CYS A 96 -14.67 36.59 3.87
C CYS A 96 -14.75 37.57 2.69
N SER A 97 -14.07 37.30 1.58
CA SER A 97 -14.06 38.15 0.37
C SER A 97 -15.08 37.75 -0.69
N ASP A 98 -15.84 36.66 -0.50
CA ASP A 98 -17.00 36.35 -1.35
C ASP A 98 -18.20 37.20 -0.91
N PRO A 99 -18.62 38.23 -1.67
CA PRO A 99 -19.85 38.95 -1.36
C PRO A 99 -21.04 38.02 -1.66
N LYS A 100 -21.99 37.97 -0.73
CA LYS A 100 -23.31 37.39 -0.99
C LYS A 100 -24.03 38.08 -2.14
#